data_AF-A0A9E5ZGF4-F1
#
_entry.id   AF-A0A9E5ZGF4-F1
#
_cell.length_a   1.000
_cell.length_b   1.000
_cell.length_c   1.000
_cell.angle_alpha   90.00
_cell.angle_beta   90.00
_cell.angle_gamma   90.00
#
_symmetry.space_group_name_H-M   'P 1'
#
loop_
_entity.id
_entity.type
_entity.pdbx_description
1 polymer ?
#
loop_
_entity_poly.entity_id
_entity_poly.type
_entity_poly.pdbx_seq_one_letter_code
_entity_poly.pdbx_strand_id
1 'polypeptide(L)'
;MPTPQFYPALNKLISSDSLPEPIKFIVESVSNKLFYKAYYTEKSIHGEAAYHHIILVFNKEIGFNLFGGEDGFEILFNPGSTENTTELPLSIYHNLPILKYVRQVKMEDLNSVEDYFNLILEMFDISKQELLLEAINVFFNGYSDPISTFVTQFNTNPDYSSYPPLENPISNDEFDEQYNIISEIVSQLEDSGINVYQYILENHIDISSISVGFESLKQLFNRWLGEFSFDTFINLFIPKFSVSVPQLEVALAFPRKWLQPVDANGEVNPDTNVKSMLTYNAGSINYHSETGLELSRAL
;
A
#
# COMPACT_ATOMS: atom_id res chain seq x y z
N MET A 1 -16.77 18.18 40.86
CA MET A 1 -15.42 17.94 40.29
C MET A 1 -15.63 17.27 38.95
N PRO A 2 -15.03 17.76 37.85
CA PRO A 2 -15.03 17.05 36.58
C PRO A 2 -14.38 15.68 36.79
N THR A 3 -14.97 14.63 36.21
CA THR A 3 -14.40 13.28 36.27
C THR A 3 -13.08 13.28 35.48
N PRO A 4 -11.97 12.75 36.02
CA PRO A 4 -10.72 12.70 35.29
C PRO A 4 -10.90 11.90 33.99
N GLN A 5 -10.68 12.57 32.86
CA GLN A 5 -10.79 11.97 31.55
C GLN A 5 -9.50 11.20 31.23
N PHE A 6 -9.59 9.87 31.20
CA PHE A 6 -8.46 9.00 30.90
C PHE A 6 -8.38 8.73 29.41
N TYR A 7 -7.26 9.13 28.79
CA TYR A 7 -6.95 8.82 27.41
C TYR A 7 -6.08 7.55 27.32
N PRO A 8 -6.34 6.64 26.36
CA PRO A 8 -5.45 5.51 26.11
C PRO A 8 -4.10 5.99 25.54
N ALA A 9 -3.02 5.30 25.91
CA ALA A 9 -1.69 5.54 25.36
C ALA A 9 -1.58 5.01 23.92
N LEU A 10 -0.79 5.69 23.08
CA LEU A 10 -0.62 5.38 21.65
C LEU A 10 -0.04 3.98 21.41
N ASN A 11 0.75 3.46 22.36
CA ASN A 11 1.31 2.10 22.32
C ASN A 11 0.24 0.98 22.30
N LYS A 12 -1.02 1.28 22.64
CA LYS A 12 -2.13 0.31 22.49
C LYS A 12 -2.55 0.12 21.04
N LEU A 13 -2.25 1.06 20.15
CA LEU A 13 -2.56 0.99 18.72
C LEU A 13 -1.35 0.54 17.91
N ILE A 14 -0.15 0.97 18.28
CA ILE A 14 1.08 0.66 17.57
C ILE A 14 1.96 -0.20 18.47
N SER A 15 2.09 -1.49 18.13
CA SER A 15 3.09 -2.35 18.77
C SER A 15 4.47 -2.08 18.14
N SER A 16 5.49 -1.88 18.97
CA SER A 16 6.85 -1.64 18.50
C SER A 16 7.44 -2.86 17.79
N ASP A 17 6.90 -4.06 18.02
CA ASP A 17 7.32 -5.30 17.37
C ASP A 17 7.07 -5.31 15.85
N SER A 18 6.11 -4.52 15.37
CA SER A 18 5.76 -4.41 13.95
C SER A 18 6.48 -3.28 13.21
N LEU A 19 7.38 -2.54 13.88
CA LEU A 19 8.06 -1.39 13.30
C LEU A 19 9.50 -1.71 12.88
N PRO A 20 10.00 -1.14 11.78
CA PRO A 20 11.43 -1.21 11.43
C PRO A 20 12.31 -0.60 12.52
N GLU A 21 13.48 -1.21 12.77
CA GLU A 21 14.44 -0.80 13.81
C GLU A 21 14.73 0.72 13.90
N PRO A 22 14.91 1.46 12.78
CA PRO A 22 15.16 2.90 12.84
C PRO A 22 14.02 3.72 13.46
N ILE A 23 12.77 3.25 13.30
CA ILE A 23 11.56 3.93 13.78
C ILE A 23 11.17 3.41 15.15
N LYS A 24 11.45 2.14 15.42
CA LYS A 24 11.13 1.44 16.67
C LYS A 24 11.63 2.19 17.90
N PHE A 25 12.90 2.61 17.90
CA PHE A 25 13.50 3.38 19.00
C PHE A 25 12.75 4.70 19.30
N ILE A 26 12.34 5.43 18.25
CA ILE A 26 11.62 6.71 18.38
C ILE A 26 10.22 6.45 18.93
N VAL A 27 9.52 5.46 18.40
CA VAL A 27 8.15 5.14 18.83
C VAL A 27 8.13 4.62 20.26
N GLU A 28 9.04 3.74 20.66
CA GLU A 28 9.13 3.25 22.05
C GLU A 28 9.43 4.37 23.04
N SER A 29 10.29 5.32 22.67
CA SER A 29 10.68 6.44 23.53
C SER A 29 9.54 7.44 23.79
N VAL A 30 8.57 7.55 22.87
CA VAL A 30 7.56 8.62 22.87
C VAL A 30 6.12 8.10 23.03
N SER A 31 5.81 6.89 22.54
CA SER A 31 4.44 6.34 22.52
C SER A 31 3.82 6.11 23.90
N ASN A 32 4.62 5.84 24.93
CA ASN A 32 4.14 5.67 26.31
C ASN A 32 3.71 7.00 26.97
N LYS A 33 4.13 8.14 26.38
CA LYS A 33 3.83 9.51 26.85
C LYS A 33 2.84 10.22 25.93
N LEU A 34 2.48 9.60 24.81
CA LEU A 34 1.49 10.11 23.86
C LEU A 34 0.17 9.39 24.11
N PHE A 35 -0.88 10.18 24.24
CA PHE A 35 -2.23 9.67 24.38
C PHE A 35 -3.01 9.94 23.10
N TYR A 36 -4.14 9.26 22.93
CA TYR A 36 -5.01 9.51 21.78
C TYR A 36 -6.49 9.47 22.13
N LYS A 37 -7.31 10.07 21.27
CA LYS A 37 -8.77 9.92 21.26
C LYS A 37 -9.31 9.85 19.84
N ALA A 38 -10.58 9.47 19.72
CA ALA A 38 -11.31 9.43 18.45
C ALA A 38 -10.62 8.64 17.32
N TYR A 39 -9.92 7.54 17.68
CA TYR A 39 -9.29 6.69 16.68
C TYR A 39 -10.33 5.89 15.90
N TYR A 40 -10.29 5.99 14.58
CA TYR A 40 -10.98 5.08 13.68
C TYR A 40 -10.13 4.79 12.45
N THR A 41 -10.47 3.69 11.78
CA THR A 41 -9.79 3.28 10.55
C THR A 41 -10.82 2.81 9.53
N GLU A 42 -10.58 3.18 8.29
CA GLU A 42 -11.28 2.67 7.11
C GLU A 42 -10.25 1.91 6.27
N LYS A 43 -10.61 0.71 5.81
CA LYS A 43 -9.73 -0.14 5.01
C LYS A 43 -10.45 -0.55 3.74
N SER A 44 -9.70 -0.64 2.65
CA SER A 44 -10.19 -1.22 1.42
C SER A 44 -10.49 -2.72 1.59
N ILE A 45 -11.27 -3.27 0.66
CA ILE A 45 -11.72 -4.68 0.71
C ILE A 45 -10.53 -5.64 0.71
N HIS A 46 -9.47 -5.34 -0.05
CA HIS A 46 -8.28 -6.19 -0.12
C HIS A 46 -7.18 -5.76 0.86
N GLY A 47 -7.40 -4.69 1.64
CA GLY A 47 -6.43 -4.18 2.60
C GLY A 47 -5.22 -3.49 1.96
N GLU A 48 -5.25 -3.24 0.65
CA GLU A 48 -4.23 -2.49 -0.07
C GLU A 48 -4.15 -1.04 0.40
N ALA A 49 -5.28 -0.44 0.80
CA ALA A 49 -5.33 0.92 1.28
C ALA A 49 -6.00 1.01 2.65
N ALA A 50 -5.50 1.90 3.51
CA ALA A 50 -6.21 2.28 4.71
C ALA A 50 -6.08 3.77 5.01
N TYR A 51 -7.14 4.31 5.58
CA TYR A 51 -7.21 5.64 6.16
C TYR A 51 -7.35 5.51 7.66
N HIS A 52 -6.50 6.20 8.40
CA HIS A 52 -6.52 6.28 9.85
C HIS A 52 -6.76 7.71 10.25
N HIS A 53 -7.70 7.91 11.16
CA HIS A 53 -7.88 9.18 11.83
C HIS A 53 -7.58 9.00 13.30
N ILE A 54 -6.78 9.90 13.87
CA ILE A 54 -6.41 9.87 15.28
C ILE A 54 -6.20 11.30 15.78
N ILE A 55 -6.69 11.61 16.98
CA ILE A 55 -6.34 12.86 17.66
C ILE A 55 -5.31 12.51 18.72
N LEU A 56 -4.07 12.97 18.54
CA LEU A 56 -3.03 12.86 19.56
C LEU A 56 -3.29 13.89 20.66
N VAL A 57 -3.21 13.46 21.92
CA VAL A 57 -3.42 14.30 23.09
C VAL A 57 -2.12 14.37 23.88
N PHE A 58 -1.65 15.59 24.10
CA PHE A 58 -0.55 15.90 24.99
C PHE A 58 -1.12 16.50 26.27
N ASN A 59 -0.72 15.97 27.43
CA ASN A 59 -1.14 16.49 28.74
C ASN A 59 -0.32 17.73 29.15
N LYS A 60 -0.12 18.64 28.20
CA LYS A 60 0.47 19.96 28.36
C LYS A 60 0.10 20.82 27.16
N GLU A 61 -0.04 22.12 27.39
CA GLU A 61 -0.05 23.10 26.32
C GLU A 61 1.33 23.20 25.66
N ILE A 62 1.34 23.26 24.32
CA ILE A 62 2.55 23.45 23.52
C ILE A 62 2.47 24.84 22.92
N GLY A 63 3.47 25.66 23.23
CA GLY A 63 3.47 27.06 22.83
C GLY A 63 4.77 27.76 23.22
N PHE A 64 4.80 29.07 23.01
CA PHE A 64 5.90 29.91 23.47
C PHE A 64 5.39 31.28 23.92
N ASN A 65 6.09 31.85 24.89
CA ASN A 65 5.83 33.19 25.41
C ASN A 65 6.29 34.23 24.37
N LEU A 66 5.44 35.21 24.08
CA LEU A 66 5.77 36.31 23.18
C LEU A 66 6.54 37.41 23.92
N PHE A 67 5.87 38.09 24.85
CA PHE A 67 6.42 39.18 25.64
C PHE A 67 5.66 39.30 26.96
N GLY A 68 6.37 39.73 28.01
CA GLY A 68 5.84 39.80 29.39
C GLY A 68 6.22 38.63 30.30
N GLY A 69 7.05 37.68 29.83
CA GLY A 69 7.48 36.53 30.63
C GLY A 69 6.36 35.52 30.86
N GLU A 70 6.35 34.87 32.01
CA GLU A 70 5.33 33.87 32.40
C GLU A 70 3.93 34.49 32.65
N ASP A 71 3.88 35.80 32.90
CA ASP A 71 2.63 36.58 33.06
C ASP A 71 2.24 37.33 31.77
N GLY A 72 2.87 36.97 30.65
CA GLY A 72 2.78 37.64 29.36
C GLY A 72 1.81 36.99 28.38
N PHE A 73 1.83 37.49 27.14
CA PHE A 73 1.12 36.84 26.04
C PHE A 73 1.82 35.57 25.62
N GLU A 74 1.02 34.58 25.23
CA GLU A 74 1.51 33.28 24.78
C GLU A 74 0.87 32.92 23.45
N ILE A 75 1.66 32.31 22.56
CA ILE A 75 1.13 31.62 21.39
C ILE A 75 1.06 30.14 21.74
N LEU A 76 -0.13 29.56 21.62
CA LEU A 76 -0.40 28.15 21.81
C LEU A 76 -0.70 27.50 20.46
N PHE A 77 -0.23 26.27 20.28
CA PHE A 77 -0.48 25.46 19.09
C PHE A 77 -1.49 24.37 19.43
N ASN A 78 -2.54 24.28 18.62
CA ASN A 78 -3.64 23.32 18.75
C ASN A 78 -4.11 23.14 20.21
N PRO A 79 -4.52 24.23 20.89
CA PRO A 79 -5.00 24.13 22.26
C PRO A 79 -6.17 23.12 22.32
N GLY A 80 -6.10 22.20 23.27
CA GLY A 80 -7.05 21.11 23.38
C GLY A 80 -8.43 21.54 23.88
N SER A 81 -9.39 20.64 23.74
CA SER A 81 -10.75 20.82 24.27
C SER A 81 -10.80 20.77 25.81
N THR A 82 -9.75 20.23 26.42
CA THR A 82 -9.53 20.18 27.87
C THR A 82 -8.40 21.10 28.29
N GLU A 83 -8.47 21.64 29.50
CA GLU A 83 -7.47 22.56 30.03
C GLU A 83 -6.06 21.94 30.06
N ASN A 84 -5.04 22.74 29.77
CA ASN A 84 -3.64 22.33 29.77
C ASN A 84 -3.36 21.10 28.88
N THR A 85 -4.06 20.99 27.75
CA THR A 85 -3.82 19.94 26.76
C THR A 85 -3.56 20.53 25.38
N THR A 86 -2.85 19.77 24.55
CA THR A 86 -2.70 20.03 23.12
C THR A 86 -3.33 18.86 22.37
N GLU A 87 -4.15 19.14 21.36
CA GLU A 87 -4.82 18.13 20.56
C GLU A 87 -4.42 18.23 19.10
N LEU A 88 -3.64 17.28 18.61
CA LEU A 88 -3.17 17.26 17.22
C LEU A 88 -3.98 16.24 16.41
N PRO A 89 -4.96 16.66 15.60
CA PRO A 89 -5.64 15.76 14.69
C PRO A 89 -4.67 15.32 13.59
N LEU A 90 -4.59 14.02 13.37
CA LEU A 90 -3.79 13.39 12.34
C LEU A 90 -4.69 12.52 11.47
N SER A 91 -4.48 12.65 10.16
CA SER A 91 -5.04 11.75 9.15
C SER A 91 -3.88 11.07 8.44
N ILE A 92 -3.85 9.74 8.46
CA ILE A 92 -2.79 8.95 7.86
C ILE A 92 -3.42 8.07 6.80
N TYR A 93 -2.92 8.14 5.58
CA TYR A 93 -3.29 7.24 4.51
C TYR A 93 -2.08 6.39 4.12
N HIS A 94 -2.31 5.12 3.86
CA HIS A 94 -1.33 4.29 3.18
C HIS A 94 -2.00 3.45 2.10
N ASN A 95 -1.24 3.13 1.06
CA ASN A 95 -1.63 2.28 -0.04
C ASN A 95 -0.43 1.47 -0.55
N LEU A 96 -0.55 0.15 -0.54
CA LEU A 96 0.39 -0.78 -1.15
C LEU A 96 -0.36 -1.60 -2.23
N PRO A 97 -0.34 -1.15 -3.50
CA PRO A 97 -1.22 -1.68 -4.54
C PRO A 97 -1.12 -3.18 -4.78
N ILE A 98 0.06 -3.78 -4.61
CA ILE A 98 0.28 -5.21 -4.82
C ILE A 98 -0.59 -6.09 -3.91
N LEU A 99 -0.98 -5.61 -2.72
CA LEU A 99 -1.83 -6.34 -1.78
C LEU A 99 -3.24 -6.64 -2.33
N LYS A 100 -3.66 -5.93 -3.39
CA LYS A 100 -4.90 -6.24 -4.10
C LYS A 100 -4.86 -7.64 -4.75
N TYR A 101 -3.68 -8.05 -5.20
CA TYR A 101 -3.50 -9.26 -5.98
C TYR A 101 -2.91 -10.40 -5.14
N VAL A 102 -1.93 -10.10 -4.29
CA VAL A 102 -1.19 -11.10 -3.52
C VAL A 102 -0.96 -10.64 -2.08
N ARG A 103 -1.22 -11.53 -1.11
CA ARG A 103 -1.23 -11.15 0.32
C ARG A 103 0.13 -11.16 1.01
N GLN A 104 1.15 -11.81 0.44
CA GLN A 104 2.41 -12.10 1.14
C GLN A 104 3.69 -11.82 0.34
N VAL A 105 3.61 -11.17 -0.81
CA VAL A 105 4.78 -10.99 -1.68
C VAL A 105 5.67 -9.87 -1.17
N LYS A 106 6.97 -10.15 -1.04
CA LYS A 106 7.99 -9.14 -0.76
C LYS A 106 8.77 -8.86 -2.03
N MET A 107 9.13 -7.59 -2.23
CA MET A 107 9.94 -7.18 -3.38
C MET A 107 11.32 -7.87 -3.40
N GLU A 108 11.84 -8.21 -2.22
CA GLU A 108 13.09 -8.97 -2.03
C GLU A 108 13.04 -10.37 -2.64
N ASP A 109 11.85 -10.91 -2.89
CA ASP A 109 11.64 -12.23 -3.50
C ASP A 109 11.62 -12.17 -5.03
N LEU A 110 11.72 -10.97 -5.65
CA LEU A 110 11.63 -10.76 -7.11
C LEU A 110 13.00 -10.49 -7.74
N ASN A 111 13.85 -11.52 -7.79
CA ASN A 111 15.24 -11.39 -8.25
C ASN A 111 15.50 -11.93 -9.66
N SER A 112 14.55 -12.68 -10.22
CA SER A 112 14.68 -13.36 -11.50
C SER A 112 13.41 -13.21 -12.35
N VAL A 113 13.54 -13.41 -13.66
CA VAL A 113 12.39 -13.42 -14.60
C VAL A 113 11.35 -14.46 -14.20
N GLU A 114 11.79 -15.60 -13.65
CA GLU A 114 10.93 -16.65 -13.11
C GLU A 114 10.05 -16.15 -11.96
N ASP A 115 10.61 -15.37 -11.04
CA ASP A 115 9.85 -14.81 -9.91
C ASP A 115 8.73 -13.89 -10.41
N TYR A 116 9.01 -13.04 -11.42
CA TYR A 116 8.00 -12.19 -12.05
C TYR A 116 6.94 -13.00 -12.79
N PHE A 117 7.34 -14.05 -13.51
CA PHE A 117 6.44 -14.94 -14.22
C PHE A 117 5.47 -15.65 -13.26
N ASN A 118 5.99 -16.26 -12.20
CA ASN A 118 5.20 -16.95 -11.18
C ASN A 118 4.26 -16.01 -10.44
N LEU A 119 4.74 -14.79 -10.14
CA LEU A 119 3.92 -13.76 -9.52
C LEU A 119 2.73 -13.37 -10.41
N ILE A 120 2.94 -13.16 -11.72
CA ILE A 120 1.85 -12.81 -12.63
C ILE A 120 0.83 -13.96 -12.71
N LEU A 121 1.29 -15.21 -12.76
CA LEU A 121 0.39 -16.37 -12.71
C LEU A 121 -0.49 -16.36 -11.44
N GLU A 122 0.11 -16.08 -10.28
CA GLU A 122 -0.62 -15.98 -9.00
C GLU A 122 -1.60 -14.79 -8.98
N MET A 123 -1.17 -13.62 -9.45
CA MET A 123 -1.97 -12.40 -9.43
C MET A 123 -3.28 -12.53 -10.20
N PHE A 124 -3.28 -13.32 -11.27
CA PHE A 124 -4.43 -13.48 -12.18
C PHE A 124 -5.06 -14.87 -12.13
N ASP A 125 -4.58 -15.76 -11.25
CA ASP A 125 -5.04 -17.15 -11.14
C ASP A 125 -5.02 -17.89 -12.49
N ILE A 126 -3.93 -17.73 -13.25
CA ILE A 126 -3.82 -18.23 -14.63
C ILE A 126 -3.55 -19.74 -14.61
N SER A 127 -4.48 -20.51 -15.17
CA SER A 127 -4.33 -21.96 -15.33
C SER A 127 -3.28 -22.35 -16.38
N LYS A 128 -2.81 -23.60 -16.34
CA LYS A 128 -1.87 -24.15 -17.34
C LYS A 128 -2.45 -24.13 -18.75
N GLN A 129 -3.74 -24.41 -18.87
CA GLN A 129 -4.48 -24.38 -20.13
C GLN A 129 -4.52 -22.96 -20.71
N GLU A 130 -4.86 -21.98 -19.89
CA GLU A 130 -4.88 -20.58 -20.31
C GLU A 130 -3.49 -20.09 -20.71
N LEU A 131 -2.45 -20.42 -19.92
CA LEU A 131 -1.09 -20.03 -20.25
C LEU A 131 -0.63 -20.67 -21.57
N LEU A 132 -0.82 -21.97 -21.74
CA LEU A 132 -0.37 -22.68 -22.95
C LEU A 132 -1.08 -22.14 -24.19
N LEU A 133 -2.40 -21.93 -24.11
CA LEU A 133 -3.17 -21.33 -25.18
C LEU A 133 -2.61 -19.95 -25.56
N GLU A 134 -2.37 -19.09 -24.57
CA GLU A 134 -1.84 -17.76 -24.82
C GLU A 134 -0.42 -17.80 -25.39
N ALA A 135 0.45 -18.67 -24.87
CA ALA A 135 1.80 -18.85 -25.39
C ALA A 135 1.81 -19.28 -26.86
N ILE A 136 0.92 -20.20 -27.25
CA ILE A 136 0.74 -20.59 -28.66
C ILE A 136 0.25 -19.39 -29.48
N ASN A 137 -0.74 -18.65 -29.00
CA ASN A 137 -1.27 -17.48 -29.71
C ASN A 137 -0.24 -16.35 -29.85
N VAL A 138 0.67 -16.18 -28.89
CA VAL A 138 1.66 -15.10 -28.91
C VAL A 138 2.89 -15.49 -29.72
N PHE A 139 3.48 -16.65 -29.43
CA PHE A 139 4.77 -17.05 -30.00
C PHE A 139 4.65 -17.80 -31.33
N PHE A 140 3.45 -18.28 -31.69
CA PHE A 140 3.22 -19.09 -32.90
C PHE A 140 2.18 -18.48 -33.87
N ASN A 141 1.72 -17.24 -33.67
CA ASN A 141 0.74 -16.59 -34.57
C ASN A 141 1.16 -16.47 -36.04
N GLY A 142 2.46 -16.53 -36.33
CA GLY A 142 2.99 -16.42 -37.69
C GLY A 142 2.89 -17.71 -38.51
N TYR A 143 2.50 -18.83 -37.89
CA TYR A 143 2.39 -20.13 -38.55
C TYR A 143 0.98 -20.41 -39.04
N SER A 144 0.86 -21.17 -40.12
CA SER A 144 -0.43 -21.61 -40.67
C SER A 144 -1.20 -22.54 -39.73
N ASP A 145 -0.47 -23.31 -38.91
CA ASP A 145 -1.01 -24.19 -37.88
C ASP A 145 -0.15 -24.03 -36.60
N PRO A 146 -0.51 -23.07 -35.72
CA PRO A 146 0.25 -22.77 -34.50
C PRO A 146 0.37 -23.97 -33.56
N ILE A 147 -0.68 -24.77 -33.41
CA ILE A 147 -0.72 -25.90 -32.49
C ILE A 147 0.16 -27.04 -32.99
N SER A 148 0.01 -27.43 -34.27
CA SER A 148 0.89 -28.47 -34.82
C SER A 148 2.35 -28.01 -34.87
N THR A 149 2.59 -26.70 -35.01
CA THR A 149 3.96 -26.15 -34.95
C THR A 149 4.52 -26.25 -33.53
N PHE A 150 3.74 -25.92 -32.51
CA PHE A 150 4.12 -26.11 -31.11
C PHE A 150 4.49 -27.57 -30.82
N VAL A 151 3.63 -28.52 -31.19
CA VAL A 151 3.87 -29.96 -31.01
C VAL A 151 5.14 -30.40 -31.73
N THR A 152 5.36 -29.93 -32.96
CA THR A 152 6.58 -30.23 -33.72
C THR A 152 7.82 -29.65 -33.06
N GLN A 153 7.77 -28.41 -32.57
CA GLN A 153 8.91 -27.80 -31.88
C GLN A 153 9.24 -28.53 -30.57
N PHE A 154 8.24 -28.93 -29.79
CA PHE A 154 8.45 -29.77 -28.61
C PHE A 154 9.15 -31.08 -28.98
N ASN A 155 8.60 -31.82 -29.97
CA ASN A 155 9.11 -33.13 -30.38
C ASN A 155 10.51 -33.09 -31.01
N THR A 156 10.94 -31.93 -31.49
CA THR A 156 12.27 -31.74 -32.10
C THR A 156 13.27 -31.10 -31.13
N ASN A 157 12.84 -30.71 -29.93
CA ASN A 157 13.71 -30.10 -28.93
C ASN A 157 14.63 -31.16 -28.28
N PRO A 158 15.97 -31.03 -28.39
CA PRO A 158 16.91 -31.98 -27.81
C PRO A 158 16.77 -32.14 -26.30
N ASP A 159 16.44 -31.06 -25.57
CA ASP A 159 16.33 -31.05 -24.11
C ASP A 159 15.13 -31.87 -23.62
N TYR A 160 14.17 -32.15 -24.50
CA TYR A 160 12.94 -32.90 -24.23
C TYR A 160 12.88 -34.26 -24.95
N SER A 161 13.97 -34.67 -25.61
CA SER A 161 14.03 -35.91 -26.40
C SER A 161 13.90 -37.22 -25.59
N SER A 162 14.03 -37.16 -24.26
CA SER A 162 13.84 -38.30 -23.34
C SER A 162 12.37 -38.54 -22.96
N TYR A 163 11.48 -37.59 -23.23
CA TYR A 163 10.05 -37.70 -22.92
C TYR A 163 9.28 -38.32 -24.10
N PRO A 164 8.10 -38.92 -23.85
CA PRO A 164 7.21 -39.34 -24.92
C PRO A 164 6.89 -38.16 -25.85
N PRO A 165 6.89 -38.35 -27.19
CA PRO A 165 6.52 -37.29 -28.11
C PRO A 165 5.05 -36.91 -27.90
N LEU A 166 4.76 -35.61 -27.99
CA LEU A 166 3.39 -35.12 -28.02
C LEU A 166 2.72 -35.56 -29.32
N GLU A 167 1.49 -36.02 -29.19
CA GLU A 167 0.61 -36.32 -30.31
C GLU A 167 -0.18 -35.07 -30.69
N ASN A 168 -0.31 -34.83 -32.00
CA ASN A 168 -1.21 -33.80 -32.47
C ASN A 168 -2.65 -34.19 -32.08
N PRO A 169 -3.36 -33.32 -31.35
CA PRO A 169 -4.71 -33.61 -30.91
C PRO A 169 -5.61 -33.84 -32.13
N ILE A 170 -6.38 -34.92 -32.08
CA ILE A 170 -7.25 -35.32 -33.19
C ILE A 170 -8.57 -34.58 -33.02
N SER A 171 -8.79 -33.53 -33.80
CA SER A 171 -10.11 -32.90 -33.92
C SER A 171 -11.05 -33.90 -34.59
N ASN A 172 -11.97 -34.45 -33.80
CA ASN A 172 -12.96 -35.42 -34.27
C ASN A 172 -14.31 -34.74 -34.53
N ASP A 173 -14.50 -33.52 -34.03
CA ASP A 173 -15.71 -32.71 -34.21
C ASP A 173 -15.38 -31.34 -34.83
N GLU A 174 -16.21 -30.88 -35.77
CA GLU A 174 -16.18 -29.51 -36.34
C GLU A 174 -16.36 -28.41 -35.29
N PHE A 175 -16.69 -28.78 -34.05
CA PHE A 175 -16.94 -27.91 -32.91
C PHE A 175 -15.95 -28.10 -31.76
N ASP A 176 -14.84 -28.81 -31.96
CA ASP A 176 -13.82 -28.95 -30.91
C ASP A 176 -13.33 -27.55 -30.50
N GLU A 177 -13.80 -27.13 -29.32
CA GLU A 177 -13.40 -25.85 -28.74
C GLU A 177 -11.89 -25.90 -28.51
N GLN A 178 -11.17 -24.87 -28.95
CA GLN A 178 -9.72 -24.73 -28.83
C GLN A 178 -9.22 -25.08 -27.41
N TYR A 179 -10.06 -24.86 -26.40
CA TYR A 179 -9.82 -25.25 -25.01
C TYR A 179 -9.63 -26.78 -24.80
N ASN A 180 -10.43 -27.63 -25.44
CA ASN A 180 -10.32 -29.09 -25.32
C ASN A 180 -9.01 -29.61 -25.91
N ILE A 181 -8.65 -29.09 -27.09
CA ILE A 181 -7.38 -29.36 -27.76
C ILE A 181 -6.20 -29.00 -26.87
N ILE A 182 -6.22 -27.81 -26.26
CA ILE A 182 -5.18 -27.37 -25.34
C ILE A 182 -5.16 -28.24 -24.07
N SER A 183 -6.32 -28.60 -23.54
CA SER A 183 -6.41 -29.46 -22.36
C SER A 183 -5.81 -30.85 -22.60
N GLU A 184 -5.94 -31.40 -23.82
CA GLU A 184 -5.30 -32.65 -24.20
C GLU A 184 -3.77 -32.53 -24.20
N ILE A 185 -3.23 -31.46 -24.79
CA ILE A 185 -1.77 -31.21 -24.80
C ILE A 185 -1.24 -31.01 -23.38
N VAL A 186 -1.95 -30.24 -22.54
CA VAL A 186 -1.59 -30.07 -21.12
C VAL A 186 -1.55 -31.43 -20.42
N SER A 187 -2.54 -32.29 -20.65
CA SER A 187 -2.60 -33.62 -20.03
C SER A 187 -1.42 -34.50 -20.46
N GLN A 188 -1.08 -34.52 -21.75
CA GLN A 188 0.07 -35.28 -22.26
C GLN A 188 1.40 -34.82 -21.65
N LEU A 189 1.59 -33.50 -21.49
CA LEU A 189 2.76 -32.93 -20.83
C LEU A 189 2.83 -33.35 -19.35
N GLU A 190 1.71 -33.23 -18.63
CA GLU A 190 1.64 -33.56 -17.20
C GLU A 190 1.81 -35.07 -16.93
N ASP A 191 1.21 -35.93 -17.76
CA ASP A 191 1.38 -37.40 -17.69
C ASP A 191 2.83 -37.81 -17.94
N SER A 192 3.57 -37.01 -18.71
CA SER A 192 5.01 -37.16 -18.95
C SER A 192 5.87 -36.54 -17.83
N GLY A 193 5.27 -35.93 -16.81
CA GLY A 193 5.95 -35.28 -15.70
C GLY A 193 6.50 -33.88 -16.02
N ILE A 194 6.08 -33.27 -17.13
CA ILE A 194 6.54 -31.95 -17.57
C ILE A 194 5.62 -30.89 -17.01
N ASN A 195 6.19 -29.91 -16.29
CA ASN A 195 5.44 -28.76 -15.83
C ASN A 195 5.28 -27.73 -16.97
N VAL A 196 4.05 -27.49 -17.39
CA VAL A 196 3.72 -26.53 -18.46
C VAL A 196 4.28 -25.13 -18.19
N TYR A 197 4.18 -24.64 -16.95
CA TYR A 197 4.69 -23.32 -16.59
C TYR A 197 6.19 -23.22 -16.80
N GLN A 198 6.93 -24.21 -16.31
CA GLN A 198 8.38 -24.29 -16.47
C GLN A 198 8.77 -24.45 -17.94
N TYR A 199 8.07 -25.29 -18.69
CA TYR A 199 8.32 -25.47 -20.12
C TYR A 199 8.19 -24.15 -20.89
N ILE A 200 7.11 -23.39 -20.67
CA ILE A 200 6.92 -22.09 -21.33
C ILE A 200 8.02 -21.10 -20.94
N LEU A 201 8.36 -21.05 -19.65
CA LEU A 201 9.41 -20.18 -19.14
C LEU A 201 10.77 -20.49 -19.76
N GLU A 202 11.17 -21.76 -19.83
CA GLU A 202 12.49 -22.16 -20.34
C GLU A 202 12.64 -22.02 -21.85
N ASN A 203 11.57 -22.27 -22.61
CA ASN A 203 11.65 -22.39 -24.07
C ASN A 203 11.14 -21.15 -24.83
N HIS A 204 10.33 -20.31 -24.18
CA HIS A 204 9.68 -19.18 -24.85
C HIS A 204 9.93 -17.83 -24.18
N ILE A 205 10.48 -17.81 -22.97
CA ILE A 205 10.86 -16.57 -22.28
C ILE A 205 12.38 -16.45 -22.24
N ASP A 206 12.91 -15.34 -22.78
CA ASP A 206 14.35 -15.08 -22.74
C ASP A 206 14.79 -14.64 -21.34
N ILE A 207 15.34 -15.58 -20.57
CA ILE A 207 15.81 -15.35 -19.20
C ILE A 207 17.24 -14.78 -19.12
N SER A 208 17.87 -14.37 -20.24
CA SER A 208 19.25 -13.87 -20.26
C SER A 208 19.47 -12.60 -19.43
N SER A 209 18.43 -11.79 -19.26
CA SER A 209 18.42 -10.63 -18.37
C SER A 209 16.99 -10.27 -17.97
N ILE A 210 16.83 -9.59 -16.84
CA ILE A 210 15.51 -9.13 -16.36
C ILE A 210 14.82 -8.26 -17.40
N SER A 211 15.54 -7.31 -18.02
CA SER A 211 14.96 -6.41 -19.02
C SER A 211 14.46 -7.13 -20.26
N VAL A 212 15.22 -8.09 -20.79
CA VAL A 212 14.82 -8.84 -22.00
C VAL A 212 13.71 -9.84 -21.69
N GLY A 213 13.81 -10.55 -20.56
CA GLY A 213 12.77 -11.46 -20.11
C GLY A 213 11.46 -10.75 -19.86
N PHE A 214 11.50 -9.55 -19.29
CA PHE A 214 10.29 -8.77 -19.06
C PHE A 214 9.58 -8.35 -20.35
N GLU A 215 10.28 -8.08 -21.45
CA GLU A 215 9.63 -7.83 -22.74
C GLU A 215 8.91 -9.09 -23.26
N SER A 216 9.46 -10.27 -23.02
CA SER A 216 8.80 -11.55 -23.36
C SER A 216 7.58 -11.80 -22.47
N LEU A 217 7.69 -11.55 -21.16
CA LEU A 217 6.56 -11.60 -20.22
C LEU A 217 5.49 -10.58 -20.60
N LYS A 218 5.88 -9.40 -21.07
CA LYS A 218 4.96 -8.38 -21.55
C LYS A 218 4.16 -8.84 -22.74
N GLN A 219 4.79 -9.50 -23.71
CA GLN A 219 4.09 -10.07 -24.86
C GLN A 219 3.14 -11.18 -24.42
N LEU A 220 3.61 -12.12 -23.59
CA LEU A 220 2.83 -13.27 -23.13
C LEU A 220 1.62 -12.84 -22.29
N PHE A 221 1.80 -11.91 -21.36
CA PHE A 221 0.76 -11.54 -20.40
C PHE A 221 -0.03 -10.27 -20.77
N ASN A 222 0.17 -9.73 -21.98
CA ASN A 222 -0.51 -8.52 -22.46
C ASN A 222 -2.04 -8.59 -22.34
N ARG A 223 -2.61 -9.79 -22.53
CA ARG A 223 -4.07 -10.01 -22.41
C ARG A 223 -4.61 -9.72 -21.00
N TRP A 224 -3.86 -10.07 -19.95
CA TRP A 224 -4.28 -9.87 -18.55
C TRP A 224 -3.86 -8.51 -18.01
N LEU A 225 -2.67 -8.06 -18.38
CA LEU A 225 -2.08 -6.82 -17.85
C LEU A 225 -2.39 -5.57 -18.69
N GLY A 226 -2.87 -5.74 -19.93
CA GLY A 226 -3.08 -4.65 -20.88
C GLY A 226 -1.75 -4.01 -21.31
N GLU A 227 -1.79 -2.71 -21.65
CA GLU A 227 -0.55 -1.95 -21.88
C GLU A 227 0.17 -1.70 -20.55
N PHE A 228 0.95 -2.69 -20.09
CA PHE A 228 1.77 -2.58 -18.89
C PHE A 228 3.25 -2.41 -19.23
N SER A 229 3.98 -1.71 -18.37
CA SER A 229 5.44 -1.55 -18.43
C SER A 229 6.08 -2.09 -17.15
N PHE A 230 7.39 -2.37 -17.22
CA PHE A 230 8.16 -2.79 -16.05
C PHE A 230 8.04 -1.77 -14.92
N ASP A 231 8.13 -0.49 -15.23
CA ASP A 231 7.99 0.58 -14.25
C ASP A 231 6.60 0.57 -13.58
N THR A 232 5.54 0.33 -14.36
CA THR A 232 4.18 0.25 -13.82
C THR A 232 4.02 -0.95 -12.89
N PHE A 233 4.65 -2.08 -13.23
CA PHE A 233 4.68 -3.26 -12.39
C PHE A 233 5.45 -3.02 -11.08
N ILE A 234 6.65 -2.45 -11.16
CA ILE A 234 7.46 -2.09 -9.99
C ILE A 234 6.74 -1.10 -9.09
N ASN A 235 5.98 -0.15 -9.66
CA ASN A 235 5.17 0.79 -8.90
C ASN A 235 4.09 0.12 -8.03
N LEU A 236 3.69 -1.13 -8.30
CA LEU A 236 2.77 -1.87 -7.42
C LEU A 236 3.40 -2.20 -6.06
N PHE A 237 4.72 -2.31 -6.01
CA PHE A 237 5.51 -2.67 -4.82
C PHE A 237 5.91 -1.46 -3.97
N ILE A 238 5.77 -0.24 -4.50
CA ILE A 238 6.17 0.97 -3.81
C ILE A 238 5.03 1.41 -2.87
N PRO A 239 5.23 1.39 -1.54
CA PRO A 239 4.21 1.87 -0.61
C PRO A 239 4.02 3.38 -0.78
N LYS A 240 2.77 3.79 -0.99
CA LYS A 240 2.36 5.18 -1.00
C LYS A 240 1.79 5.52 0.35
N PHE A 241 2.19 6.63 0.94
CA PHE A 241 1.60 7.08 2.20
C PHE A 241 1.51 8.59 2.26
N SER A 242 0.53 9.07 3.02
CA SER A 242 0.41 10.47 3.34
C SER A 242 0.02 10.66 4.80
N VAL A 243 0.48 11.78 5.36
CA VAL A 243 0.17 12.20 6.73
C VAL A 243 -0.27 13.64 6.67
N SER A 244 -1.41 13.93 7.29
CA SER A 244 -2.02 15.25 7.29
C SER A 244 -2.35 15.69 8.70
N VAL A 245 -2.02 16.94 9.01
CA VAL A 245 -2.63 17.73 10.08
C VAL A 245 -3.66 18.63 9.38
N PRO A 246 -4.95 18.24 9.35
CA PRO A 246 -5.96 18.92 8.54
C PRO A 246 -6.30 20.32 9.05
N GLN A 247 -6.08 20.57 10.34
CA GLN A 247 -6.31 21.85 10.99
C GLN A 247 -5.15 22.15 11.93
N LEU A 248 -4.44 23.23 11.63
CA LEU A 248 -3.42 23.83 12.46
C LEU A 248 -4.05 25.06 13.12
N GLU A 249 -4.53 24.89 14.34
CA GLU A 249 -5.05 25.97 15.15
C GLU A 249 -3.91 26.64 15.94
N VAL A 250 -3.96 27.96 15.99
CA VAL A 250 -3.06 28.79 16.78
C VAL A 250 -3.92 29.67 17.66
N ALA A 251 -3.57 29.78 18.93
CA ALA A 251 -4.25 30.68 19.85
C ALA A 251 -3.29 31.70 20.46
N LEU A 252 -3.73 32.95 20.50
CA LEU A 252 -3.12 33.97 21.34
C LEU A 252 -3.80 33.91 22.71
N ALA A 253 -3.07 33.45 23.72
CA ALA A 253 -3.54 33.44 25.10
C ALA A 253 -3.15 34.74 25.81
N PHE A 254 -4.13 35.32 26.51
CA PHE A 254 -4.00 36.59 27.20
C PHE A 254 -3.78 36.37 28.70
N PRO A 255 -2.94 37.18 29.35
CA PRO A 255 -2.83 37.19 30.81
C PRO A 255 -4.18 37.47 31.46
N ARG A 256 -4.50 36.76 32.55
CA ARG A 256 -5.72 36.99 33.35
C ARG A 256 -5.83 38.41 33.91
N LYS A 257 -4.70 39.08 34.12
CA LYS A 257 -4.67 40.50 34.54
C LYS A 257 -5.31 41.42 33.50
N TRP A 258 -5.31 41.02 32.24
CA TRP A 258 -5.80 41.82 31.12
C TRP A 258 -7.18 41.34 30.67
N LEU A 259 -7.37 40.01 30.54
CA LEU A 259 -8.65 39.40 30.17
C LEU A 259 -8.96 38.18 31.04
N GLN A 260 -10.06 38.23 31.78
CA GLN A 260 -10.54 37.11 32.58
C GLN A 260 -11.50 36.25 31.74
N PRO A 261 -11.27 34.93 31.62
CA PRO A 261 -12.20 34.08 30.91
C PRO A 261 -13.49 33.95 31.71
N VAL A 262 -14.60 33.86 31.00
CA VAL A 262 -15.94 33.72 31.56
C VAL A 262 -16.52 32.36 31.22
N ASP A 263 -17.36 31.83 32.10
CA ASP A 263 -18.11 30.60 31.87
C ASP A 263 -19.35 30.84 30.99
N ALA A 264 -20.14 29.79 30.75
CA ALA A 264 -21.36 29.86 29.95
C ALA A 264 -22.44 30.79 30.54
N ASN A 265 -22.36 31.14 31.82
CA ASN A 265 -23.27 32.07 32.49
C ASN A 265 -22.73 33.52 32.48
N GLY A 266 -21.53 33.74 31.96
CA GLY A 266 -20.86 35.04 31.94
C GLY A 266 -20.15 35.38 33.26
N GLU A 267 -20.06 34.44 34.20
CA GLU A 267 -19.30 34.62 35.44
C GLU A 267 -17.82 34.35 35.20
N VAL A 268 -16.93 35.00 35.96
CA VAL A 268 -15.49 34.77 35.85
C VAL A 268 -15.18 33.31 36.18
N ASN A 269 -14.47 32.63 35.28
CA ASN A 269 -14.09 31.25 35.49
C ASN A 269 -13.18 31.15 36.74
N PRO A 270 -13.57 30.37 37.77
CA PRO A 270 -12.82 30.30 39.02
C PRO A 270 -11.46 29.61 38.88
N ASP A 271 -11.24 28.80 37.83
CA ASP A 271 -9.95 28.12 37.62
C ASP A 271 -8.88 29.10 37.13
N THR A 272 -7.86 29.34 37.96
CA THR A 272 -6.79 30.29 37.66
C THR A 272 -5.89 29.90 36.50
N ASN A 273 -5.92 28.63 36.07
CA ASN A 273 -5.10 28.14 34.96
C ASN A 273 -5.73 28.41 33.60
N VAL A 274 -7.05 28.64 33.54
CA VAL A 274 -7.74 28.96 32.29
C VAL A 274 -7.43 30.39 31.88
N LYS A 275 -6.97 30.58 30.64
CA LYS A 275 -6.70 31.90 30.05
C LYS A 275 -7.75 32.26 29.01
N SER A 276 -7.95 33.56 28.78
CA SER A 276 -8.73 34.02 27.63
C SER A 276 -7.90 33.79 26.37
N MET A 277 -8.51 33.26 25.31
CA MET A 277 -7.80 32.89 24.09
C MET A 277 -8.49 33.46 22.85
N LEU A 278 -7.70 33.96 21.90
CA LEU A 278 -8.15 34.25 20.54
C LEU A 278 -7.58 33.18 19.60
N THR A 279 -8.45 32.31 19.10
CA THR A 279 -8.08 31.20 18.21
C THR A 279 -8.13 31.61 16.74
N TYR A 280 -7.21 31.07 15.94
CA TYR A 280 -7.12 31.27 14.50
C TYR A 280 -6.69 29.96 13.83
N ASN A 281 -7.40 29.57 12.76
CA ASN A 281 -6.98 28.45 11.92
C ASN A 281 -5.90 28.91 10.95
N ALA A 282 -4.67 28.44 11.14
CA ALA A 282 -3.53 28.75 10.31
C ALA A 282 -3.49 27.95 9.00
N GLY A 283 -4.23 26.84 8.89
CA GLY A 283 -4.33 26.02 7.70
C GLY A 283 -4.07 24.54 7.96
N SER A 284 -3.43 23.86 7.02
CA SER A 284 -3.13 22.42 7.12
C SER A 284 -1.71 22.11 6.66
N ILE A 285 -1.17 21.02 7.20
CA ILE A 285 0.13 20.47 6.80
C ILE A 285 -0.10 19.08 6.24
N ASN A 286 0.36 18.82 5.02
CA ASN A 286 0.25 17.52 4.38
C ASN A 286 1.65 17.06 3.96
N TYR A 287 1.95 15.79 4.19
CA TYR A 287 3.10 15.12 3.60
C TYR A 287 2.59 13.96 2.75
N HIS A 288 3.10 13.83 1.53
CA HIS A 288 2.85 12.70 0.66
C HIS A 288 4.19 12.09 0.23
N SER A 289 4.30 10.77 0.22
CA SER A 289 5.55 10.07 -0.16
C SER A 289 5.99 10.38 -1.60
N GLU A 290 5.04 10.74 -2.47
CA GLU A 290 5.31 11.06 -3.88
C GLU A 290 5.52 12.58 -4.14
N THR A 291 4.82 13.48 -3.43
CA THR A 291 4.87 14.93 -3.71
C THR A 291 5.62 15.74 -2.64
N GLY A 292 5.93 15.14 -1.50
CA GLY A 292 6.66 15.78 -0.40
C GLY A 292 5.75 16.57 0.54
N LEU A 293 6.27 17.66 1.12
CA LEU A 293 5.59 18.50 2.10
C LEU A 293 4.79 19.62 1.40
N GLU A 294 3.51 19.73 1.75
CA GLU A 294 2.58 20.73 1.26
C GLU A 294 1.95 21.49 2.44
N LEU A 295 1.89 22.82 2.31
CA LEU A 295 1.25 23.70 3.28
C LEU A 295 0.07 24.37 2.59
N SER A 296 -1.12 24.28 3.19
CA SER A 296 -2.33 24.92 2.67
C SER A 296 -2.83 25.94 3.68
N ARG A 297 -3.30 27.08 3.20
CA ARG A 297 -3.87 28.14 4.04
C ARG A 297 -5.33 27.82 4.35
N ALA A 298 -5.78 28.12 5.56
CA ALA A 298 -7.21 28.13 5.87
C ALA A 298 -7.94 29.16 4.99
N LEU A 299 -9.06 28.76 4.37
CA LEU A 299 -9.96 29.62 3.60
C LEU A 299 -10.83 30.48 4.53
#